data_AF-A0A920JAP3-F1
#
_entry.id   AF-A0A920JAP3-F1
#
_cell.length_a   1.000
_cell.length_b   1.000
_cell.length_c   1.000
_cell.angle_alpha   90.00
_cell.angle_beta   90.00
_cell.angle_gamma   90.00
#
_symmetry.space_group_name_H-M   'P 1'
#
loop_
_entity.id
_entity.type
_entity.pdbx_description
1 polymer ?
#
loop_
_entity_poly.entity_id
_entity_poly.type
_entity_poly.pdbx_seq_one_letter_code
_entity_poly.pdbx_strand_id
1 'polypeptide(L)'
;MQEFQELTSPVRRSGIPSSIIDLDFSNEAFPYMHNRQATLEGVPLNLFRIGFTGELGYEIHFPSEFGESLWNYFMEKGEPFGLKPFGVETQRILRLEKGHLIPGADTDALSNPYEAGVGFAIKDDKEDFIGKAFLAEFKQREIENRLVPYRLQEGDAIPIDGVAVIADGKPVGRVTSSRMSPTLGYGIGMAWVPAGSSEAGNHFNIRSLDGTSVIATVLDHAAYDPEGQILKS
;
A
#
# COMPACT_ATOMS: atom_id res chain seq x y z
N MET A 1 -9.57 15.90 -18.04
CA MET A 1 -9.15 15.39 -16.72
C MET A 1 -8.45 14.06 -17.01
N GLN A 2 -7.40 13.67 -16.30
CA GLN A 2 -6.73 12.39 -16.59
C GLN A 2 -7.36 11.33 -15.69
N GLU A 3 -7.84 10.23 -16.29
CA GLU A 3 -8.32 9.06 -15.54
C GLU A 3 -7.22 7.99 -15.53
N PHE A 4 -7.22 7.17 -14.49
CA PHE A 4 -6.34 6.02 -14.38
C PHE A 4 -7.14 4.76 -14.07
N GLN A 5 -6.71 3.64 -14.63
CA GLN A 5 -7.18 2.30 -14.28
C GLN A 5 -5.96 1.47 -13.85
N GLU A 6 -6.06 0.79 -12.71
CA GLU A 6 -5.04 -0.16 -12.26
C GLU A 6 -5.42 -1.56 -12.75
N LEU A 7 -4.56 -2.17 -13.57
CA LEU A 7 -4.67 -3.57 -13.98
C LEU A 7 -3.63 -4.38 -13.20
N THR A 8 -4.08 -5.28 -12.36
CA THR A 8 -3.25 -6.17 -11.55
C THR A 8 -3.62 -7.62 -11.88
N SER A 9 -2.60 -8.46 -12.04
CA SER A 9 -2.79 -9.88 -12.35
C SER A 9 -2.44 -10.72 -11.12
N PRO A 10 -3.40 -11.45 -10.52
CA PRO A 10 -3.09 -12.47 -9.51
C PRO A 10 -2.43 -13.71 -10.15
N VAL A 11 -2.43 -13.81 -11.48
CA VAL A 11 -1.77 -14.90 -12.21
C VAL A 11 -0.30 -14.55 -12.34
N ARG A 12 0.46 -14.99 -11.34
CA ARG A 12 1.93 -15.07 -11.37
C ARG A 12 2.37 -15.51 -12.78
N ARG A 13 3.05 -14.62 -13.52
CA ARG A 13 3.97 -14.87 -14.66
C ARG A 13 3.61 -14.32 -16.05
N SER A 14 2.48 -13.65 -16.24
CA SER A 14 2.27 -12.91 -17.49
C SER A 14 1.58 -11.62 -17.16
N GLY A 15 2.22 -10.49 -17.46
CA GLY A 15 1.61 -9.16 -17.34
C GLY A 15 0.37 -9.02 -18.24
N ILE A 16 0.11 -7.81 -18.73
CA ILE A 16 -0.98 -7.64 -19.71
C ILE A 16 -0.61 -8.43 -20.99
N PRO A 17 -1.47 -9.33 -21.49
CA PRO A 17 -1.20 -10.04 -22.73
C PRO A 17 -1.01 -9.06 -23.90
N SER A 18 -0.04 -9.32 -24.78
CA SER A 18 0.21 -8.45 -25.94
C SER A 18 -0.98 -8.39 -26.91
N SER A 19 -1.90 -9.34 -26.83
CA SER A 19 -3.18 -9.32 -27.57
C SER A 19 -4.17 -8.28 -27.06
N ILE A 20 -3.96 -7.70 -25.87
CA ILE A 20 -4.78 -6.63 -25.29
C ILE A 20 -4.12 -5.28 -25.54
N ILE A 21 -2.80 -5.18 -25.32
CA ILE A 21 -2.01 -3.98 -25.64
C ILE A 21 -0.75 -4.45 -26.34
N ASP A 22 -0.54 -3.99 -27.58
CA ASP A 22 0.64 -4.36 -28.37
C ASP A 22 1.91 -3.69 -27.80
N LEU A 23 2.44 -4.31 -26.75
CA LEU A 23 3.65 -3.91 -26.03
C LEU A 23 4.36 -5.14 -25.49
N ASP A 24 5.68 -5.07 -25.41
CA ASP A 24 6.48 -6.06 -24.69
C ASP A 24 6.45 -5.77 -23.18
N PHE A 25 5.75 -6.63 -22.44
CA PHE A 25 5.61 -6.59 -20.98
C PHE A 25 6.60 -7.51 -20.25
N SER A 26 7.63 -8.02 -20.93
CA SER A 26 8.72 -8.74 -20.27
C SER A 26 9.45 -7.86 -19.27
N ASN A 27 10.07 -8.48 -18.27
CA ASN A 27 10.80 -7.75 -17.23
C ASN A 27 12.00 -6.99 -17.81
N GLU A 28 12.62 -7.54 -18.86
CA GLU A 28 13.71 -6.93 -19.59
C GLU A 28 13.27 -5.67 -20.36
N ALA A 29 12.12 -5.72 -21.04
CA ALA A 29 11.64 -4.62 -21.88
C ALA A 29 10.86 -3.54 -21.10
N PHE A 30 10.23 -3.91 -19.99
CA PHE A 30 9.44 -2.98 -19.17
C PHE A 30 9.68 -3.23 -17.68
N PRO A 31 10.85 -2.87 -17.11
CA PRO A 31 11.21 -3.20 -15.73
C PRO A 31 10.32 -2.52 -14.68
N TYR A 32 10.32 -3.02 -13.45
CA TYR A 32 9.62 -2.40 -12.32
C TYR A 32 10.06 -0.93 -12.14
N MET A 33 9.11 -0.07 -11.74
CA MET A 33 9.29 1.39 -11.58
C MET A 33 9.67 2.14 -12.88
N HIS A 34 9.38 1.57 -14.05
CA HIS A 34 9.49 2.27 -15.34
C HIS A 34 8.12 2.73 -15.83
N ASN A 35 8.13 3.60 -16.84
CA ASN A 35 6.95 3.97 -17.61
C ASN A 35 7.19 3.74 -19.11
N ARG A 36 6.11 3.48 -19.84
CA ARG A 36 6.12 3.36 -21.31
C ARG A 36 4.86 3.97 -21.89
N GLN A 37 4.96 4.44 -23.13
CA GLN A 37 3.83 4.92 -23.91
C GLN A 37 3.38 3.85 -24.90
N ALA A 38 2.08 3.78 -25.13
CA ALA A 38 1.46 2.92 -26.14
C ALA A 38 0.27 3.63 -26.80
N THR A 39 -0.29 3.02 -27.82
CA THR A 39 -1.55 3.44 -28.43
C THR A 39 -2.47 2.23 -28.51
N LEU A 40 -3.72 2.40 -28.09
CA LEU A 40 -4.73 1.36 -28.09
C LEU A 40 -5.98 1.89 -28.79
N GLU A 41 -6.35 1.30 -29.94
CA GLU A 41 -7.51 1.76 -30.74
C GLU A 41 -7.48 3.28 -31.05
N GLY A 42 -6.27 3.82 -31.29
CA GLY A 42 -6.05 5.26 -31.53
C GLY A 42 -6.00 6.13 -30.27
N VAL A 43 -6.19 5.57 -29.08
CA VAL A 43 -6.11 6.27 -27.80
C VAL A 43 -4.68 6.24 -27.25
N PRO A 44 -4.08 7.40 -26.91
CA PRO A 44 -2.76 7.43 -26.31
C PRO A 44 -2.80 6.95 -24.84
N LEU A 45 -1.88 6.04 -24.50
CA LEU A 45 -1.75 5.48 -23.15
C LEU A 45 -0.39 5.84 -22.54
N ASN A 46 -0.37 6.18 -21.26
CA ASN A 46 0.83 6.14 -20.42
C ASN A 46 0.70 4.99 -19.42
N LEU A 47 1.60 4.02 -19.50
CA LEU A 47 1.65 2.86 -18.63
C LEU A 47 2.76 3.04 -17.60
N PHE A 48 2.48 2.75 -16.34
CA PHE A 48 3.46 2.73 -15.26
C PHE A 48 3.50 1.33 -14.66
N ARG A 49 4.67 0.70 -14.61
CA ARG A 49 4.84 -0.58 -13.91
C ARG A 49 5.12 -0.32 -12.43
N ILE A 50 4.03 -0.09 -11.70
CA ILE A 50 3.97 0.17 -10.26
C ILE A 50 2.65 -0.46 -9.76
N GLY A 51 2.56 -0.75 -8.47
CA GLY A 51 1.35 -1.35 -7.91
C GLY A 51 1.22 -1.14 -6.42
N PHE A 52 0.02 -0.78 -5.98
CA PHE A 52 -0.29 -0.60 -4.56
C PHE A 52 -0.76 -1.90 -3.89
N THR A 53 -1.18 -2.87 -4.72
CA THR A 53 -1.73 -4.17 -4.32
C THR A 53 -0.68 -5.23 -3.98
N GLY A 54 0.59 -5.02 -4.33
CA GLY A 54 1.65 -6.00 -4.09
C GLY A 54 1.76 -7.13 -5.11
N GLU A 55 0.91 -7.12 -6.14
CA GLU A 55 0.95 -8.04 -7.28
C GLU A 55 1.63 -7.39 -8.48
N LEU A 56 2.00 -8.20 -9.48
CA LEU A 56 2.40 -7.66 -10.78
C LEU A 56 1.22 -6.87 -11.37
N GLY A 57 1.46 -5.59 -11.64
CA GLY A 57 0.43 -4.67 -12.10
C GLY A 57 0.98 -3.47 -12.85
N TYR A 58 0.06 -2.80 -13.52
CA TYR A 58 0.30 -1.60 -14.30
C TYR A 58 -0.80 -0.59 -14.04
N GLU A 59 -0.43 0.66 -13.83
CA GLU A 59 -1.36 1.77 -13.95
C GLU A 59 -1.42 2.21 -15.41
N ILE A 60 -2.63 2.31 -15.96
CA ILE A 60 -2.88 2.79 -17.32
C ILE A 60 -3.59 4.13 -17.22
N HIS A 61 -2.93 5.18 -17.70
CA HIS A 61 -3.43 6.54 -17.70
C HIS A 61 -3.79 6.95 -19.13
N PHE A 62 -4.97 7.54 -19.31
CA PHE A 62 -5.51 7.95 -20.61
C PHE A 62 -6.44 9.18 -20.47
N PRO A 63 -6.80 9.87 -21.58
CA PRO A 63 -7.75 10.98 -21.53
C PRO A 63 -9.15 10.52 -21.10
N SER A 64 -9.76 11.21 -20.13
CA SER A 64 -11.03 10.81 -19.49
C SER A 64 -12.18 10.53 -20.44
N GLU A 65 -12.22 11.19 -21.60
CA GLU A 65 -13.26 10.99 -22.61
C GLU A 65 -13.31 9.57 -23.18
N PHE A 66 -12.25 8.76 -22.99
CA PHE A 66 -12.17 7.37 -23.42
C PHE A 66 -12.44 6.35 -22.31
N GLY A 67 -12.75 6.78 -21.07
CA GLY A 67 -12.85 5.90 -19.90
C GLY A 67 -13.81 4.73 -20.08
N GLU A 68 -15.04 4.99 -20.53
CA GLU A 68 -16.04 3.94 -20.75
C GLU A 68 -15.64 3.00 -21.91
N SER A 69 -15.13 3.55 -23.02
CA SER A 69 -14.71 2.73 -24.16
C SER A 69 -13.55 1.80 -23.82
N LEU A 70 -12.56 2.30 -23.09
CA LEU A 70 -11.40 1.51 -22.67
C LEU A 70 -11.76 0.51 -21.59
N TRP A 71 -12.63 0.88 -20.64
CA TRP A 71 -13.17 -0.06 -19.66
C TRP A 71 -13.84 -1.26 -20.34
N ASN A 72 -14.77 -0.99 -21.27
CA ASN A 72 -15.47 -2.04 -21.99
C ASN A 72 -14.51 -2.90 -22.81
N TYR A 73 -13.51 -2.29 -23.47
CA TYR A 73 -12.46 -2.99 -24.18
C TYR A 73 -11.69 -3.95 -23.26
N PHE A 74 -11.21 -3.49 -22.11
CA PHE A 74 -10.46 -4.33 -21.17
C PHE A 74 -11.31 -5.46 -20.60
N MET A 75 -12.58 -5.19 -20.26
CA MET A 75 -13.50 -6.21 -19.78
C MET A 75 -13.75 -7.30 -20.84
N GLU A 76 -13.99 -6.92 -22.10
CA GLU A 76 -14.19 -7.86 -23.20
C GLU A 76 -12.91 -8.68 -23.48
N LYS A 77 -11.78 -8.01 -23.69
CA LYS A 77 -10.51 -8.68 -24.06
C LYS A 77 -9.89 -9.43 -22.89
N GLY A 78 -10.21 -9.04 -21.65
CA GLY A 78 -9.76 -9.67 -20.42
C GLY A 78 -10.58 -10.90 -20.02
N GLU A 79 -11.82 -11.06 -20.50
CA GLU A 79 -12.70 -12.17 -20.13
C GLU A 79 -12.05 -13.56 -20.31
N PRO A 80 -11.38 -13.88 -21.44
CA PRO A 80 -10.73 -15.18 -21.63
C PRO A 80 -9.60 -15.46 -20.62
N PHE A 81 -9.07 -14.41 -19.98
CA PHE A 81 -8.02 -14.48 -18.96
C PHE A 81 -8.60 -14.42 -17.53
N GLY A 82 -9.93 -14.39 -17.39
CA GLY A 82 -10.59 -14.33 -16.08
C GLY A 82 -10.50 -12.96 -15.41
N LEU A 83 -10.27 -11.89 -16.18
CA LEU A 83 -10.22 -10.52 -15.67
C LEU A 83 -11.51 -10.16 -14.92
N LYS A 84 -11.36 -9.54 -13.75
CA LYS A 84 -12.47 -9.10 -12.92
C LYS A 84 -12.17 -7.72 -12.33
N PRO A 85 -13.18 -6.85 -12.22
CA PRO A 85 -13.02 -5.61 -11.49
C PRO A 85 -12.90 -5.89 -10.00
N PHE A 86 -12.11 -5.08 -9.29
CA PHE A 86 -12.04 -5.07 -7.83
C PHE A 86 -12.23 -3.65 -7.31
N GLY A 87 -12.78 -3.53 -6.10
CA GLY A 87 -13.10 -2.24 -5.49
C GLY A 87 -12.00 -1.72 -4.57
N VAL A 88 -12.19 -0.48 -4.11
CA VAL A 88 -11.28 0.23 -3.20
C VAL A 88 -11.05 -0.54 -1.89
N GLU A 89 -12.06 -1.21 -1.34
CA GLU A 89 -11.88 -1.99 -0.10
C GLU A 89 -10.93 -3.18 -0.29
N THR A 90 -10.98 -3.86 -1.43
CA THR A 90 -9.99 -4.88 -1.76
C THR A 90 -8.59 -4.26 -1.85
N GLN A 91 -8.45 -3.11 -2.51
CA GLN A 91 -7.17 -2.38 -2.57
C GLN A 91 -6.66 -1.99 -1.17
N ARG A 92 -7.56 -1.57 -0.26
CA ARG A 92 -7.22 -1.24 1.14
C ARG A 92 -6.73 -2.43 1.95
N ILE A 93 -7.19 -3.65 1.64
CA ILE A 93 -6.67 -4.88 2.26
C ILE A 93 -5.30 -5.20 1.68
N LEU A 94 -5.18 -5.25 0.35
CA LEU A 94 -3.94 -5.64 -0.33
C LEU A 94 -2.77 -4.71 0.03
N ARG A 95 -3.02 -3.40 0.14
CA ARG A 95 -2.00 -2.44 0.58
C ARG A 95 -1.56 -2.66 2.03
N LEU A 96 -2.45 -3.12 2.91
CA LEU A 96 -2.09 -3.46 4.30
C LEU A 96 -1.25 -4.72 4.34
N GLU A 97 -1.53 -5.70 3.48
CA GLU A 97 -0.69 -6.90 3.34
C GLU A 97 0.74 -6.51 2.96
N LYS A 98 0.89 -5.43 2.18
CA LYS A 98 2.17 -4.81 1.82
C LYS A 98 2.74 -3.80 2.83
N GLY A 99 2.02 -3.50 3.92
CA GLY A 99 2.42 -2.48 4.88
C GLY A 99 2.49 -1.06 4.30
N HIS A 100 1.83 -0.80 3.16
CA HIS A 100 1.81 0.52 2.56
C HIS A 100 0.93 1.47 3.37
N LEU A 101 1.47 2.63 3.73
CA LEU A 101 0.70 3.71 4.36
C LEU A 101 -0.06 4.53 3.32
N ILE A 102 -1.16 5.15 3.74
CA ILE A 102 -1.95 6.11 2.97
C ILE A 102 -1.79 7.48 3.66
N PRO A 103 -1.20 8.48 2.98
CA PRO A 103 -1.14 9.84 3.51
C PRO A 103 -2.55 10.38 3.84
N GLY A 104 -2.71 10.99 5.02
CA GLY A 104 -4.00 11.51 5.50
C GLY A 104 -4.89 10.47 6.19
N ALA A 105 -4.63 9.17 6.04
CA ALA A 105 -5.29 8.12 6.82
C ALA A 105 -4.35 7.56 7.90
N ASP A 106 -3.15 7.16 7.49
CA ASP A 106 -2.11 6.65 8.38
C ASP A 106 -1.22 7.76 8.92
N THR A 107 -1.12 8.88 8.22
CA THR A 107 -0.37 10.07 8.64
C THR A 107 -1.27 11.30 8.68
N ASP A 108 -0.80 12.34 9.37
CA ASP A 108 -1.45 13.64 9.47
C ASP A 108 -0.41 14.76 9.42
N ALA A 109 -0.84 16.02 9.60
CA ALA A 109 0.03 17.19 9.55
C ALA A 109 1.07 17.24 10.70
N LEU A 110 0.93 16.40 11.73
CA LEU A 110 1.85 16.31 12.87
C LEU A 110 2.86 15.18 12.70
N SER A 111 2.55 14.20 11.84
CA SER A 111 3.40 13.06 11.55
C SER A 111 4.62 13.50 10.72
N ASN A 112 5.80 12.96 11.01
CA ASN A 112 6.97 13.14 10.14
C ASN A 112 7.42 11.83 9.45
N PRO A 113 8.16 11.91 8.33
CA PRO A 113 8.55 10.73 7.55
C PRO A 113 9.40 9.70 8.29
N TYR A 114 10.20 10.11 9.28
CA TYR A 114 11.07 9.21 10.04
C TYR A 114 10.28 8.39 11.05
N GLU A 115 9.31 9.03 11.71
CA GLU A 115 8.32 8.37 12.58
C GLU A 115 7.39 7.43 11.78
N ALA A 116 7.03 7.83 10.55
CA ALA A 116 6.17 7.06 9.67
C ALA A 116 6.89 5.93 8.89
N GLY A 117 8.19 5.73 9.09
CA GLY A 117 8.96 4.68 8.43
C GLY A 117 9.26 4.90 6.93
N VAL A 118 9.02 6.12 6.41
CA VAL A 118 9.22 6.48 4.99
C VAL A 118 10.40 7.43 4.77
N GLY A 119 11.32 7.49 5.73
CA GLY A 119 12.55 8.30 5.62
C GLY A 119 13.42 7.94 4.40
N PHE A 120 13.33 6.71 3.89
CA PHE A 120 14.04 6.27 2.68
C PHE A 120 13.64 7.05 1.42
N ALA A 121 12.45 7.65 1.40
CA ALA A 121 11.96 8.43 0.27
C ALA A 121 12.52 9.86 0.23
N ILE A 122 13.25 10.28 1.27
CA ILE A 122 13.84 11.61 1.36
C ILE A 122 15.22 11.59 0.70
N LYS A 123 15.40 12.49 -0.26
CA LYS A 123 16.67 12.71 -0.94
C LYS A 123 17.42 13.88 -0.30
N ASP A 124 18.10 13.60 0.82
CA ASP A 124 18.79 14.59 1.66
C ASP A 124 19.91 15.38 0.92
N ASP A 125 20.50 14.79 -0.12
CA ASP A 125 21.56 15.37 -0.95
C ASP A 125 21.07 16.36 -2.02
N LYS A 126 19.75 16.52 -2.21
CA LYS A 126 19.21 17.61 -3.06
C LYS A 126 19.59 18.96 -2.48
N GLU A 127 19.95 19.93 -3.33
CA GLU A 127 20.34 21.28 -2.88
C GLU A 127 19.27 21.95 -2.00
N ASP A 128 18.02 21.97 -2.47
CA ASP A 128 16.88 22.50 -1.72
C ASP A 128 15.55 21.82 -2.11
N PHE A 129 14.58 21.84 -1.19
CA PHE A 129 13.18 21.47 -1.38
C PHE A 129 12.33 21.93 -0.18
N ILE A 130 11.02 22.11 -0.42
CA ILE A 130 10.08 22.51 0.64
C ILE A 130 10.15 21.52 1.82
N GLY A 131 10.49 22.03 3.01
CA GLY A 131 10.58 21.24 4.23
C GLY A 131 11.98 20.70 4.58
N LYS A 132 13.01 20.92 3.75
CA LYS A 132 14.38 20.40 3.98
C LYS A 132 14.95 20.76 5.36
N ALA A 133 14.83 22.03 5.77
CA ALA A 133 15.31 22.49 7.08
C ALA A 133 14.59 21.78 8.26
N PHE A 134 13.27 21.62 8.17
CA PHE A 134 12.48 20.91 9.19
C PHE A 134 12.86 19.42 9.27
N LEU A 135 13.09 18.77 8.13
CA LEU A 135 13.53 17.37 8.12
C LEU A 135 14.91 17.20 8.75
N ALA A 136 15.84 18.14 8.55
CA ALA A 136 17.14 18.12 9.22
C ALA A 136 17.01 18.22 10.76
N GLU A 137 16.03 18.99 11.27
CA GLU A 137 15.71 19.02 12.69
C GLU A 137 15.04 17.73 13.17
N PHE A 138 14.02 17.24 12.46
CA PHE A 138 13.31 16.01 12.84
C PHE A 138 14.25 14.81 12.94
N LYS A 139 15.25 14.73 12.06
CA LYS A 139 16.27 13.68 12.08
C LYS A 139 17.14 13.68 13.35
N GLN A 140 17.22 14.81 14.07
CA GLN A 140 17.98 14.95 15.32
C GLN A 140 17.10 14.75 16.56
N ARG A 141 15.76 14.80 16.41
CA ARG A 141 14.84 14.61 17.53
C ARG A 141 14.75 13.13 17.88
N GLU A 142 14.52 12.87 19.17
CA GLU A 142 14.17 11.52 19.60
C GLU A 142 12.81 11.14 19.01
N ILE A 143 12.73 9.96 18.42
CA ILE A 143 11.48 9.42 17.88
C ILE A 143 10.68 8.88 19.07
N GLU A 144 9.62 9.58 19.45
CA GLU A 144 8.74 9.16 20.56
C GLU A 144 7.71 8.12 20.13
N ASN A 145 7.24 8.20 18.88
CA ASN A 145 6.22 7.32 18.32
C ASN A 145 6.61 6.84 16.92
N ARG A 146 6.18 5.63 16.56
CA ARG A 146 6.34 5.07 15.22
C ARG A 146 5.05 4.52 14.67
N LEU A 147 4.86 4.67 13.37
CA LEU A 147 3.85 3.96 12.62
C LEU A 147 4.39 2.57 12.30
N VAL A 148 3.70 1.52 12.74
CA VAL A 148 4.13 0.14 12.54
C VAL A 148 3.05 -0.69 11.87
N PRO A 149 3.43 -1.61 10.95
CA PRO A 149 2.54 -2.68 10.54
C PRO A 149 2.37 -3.68 11.69
N TYR A 150 1.19 -4.27 11.81
CA TYR A 150 0.92 -5.29 12.81
C TYR A 150 0.05 -6.42 12.25
N ARG A 151 0.09 -7.56 12.94
CA ARG A 151 -0.89 -8.64 12.80
C ARG A 151 -1.59 -8.96 14.11
N LEU A 152 -2.77 -9.56 14.01
CA LEU A 152 -3.51 -10.14 15.12
C LEU A 152 -3.33 -11.67 15.13
N GLN A 153 -3.84 -12.33 16.17
CA GLN A 153 -3.94 -13.79 16.15
C GLN A 153 -5.09 -14.23 15.24
N GLU A 154 -5.00 -15.45 14.72
CA GLU A 154 -6.09 -16.04 13.95
C GLU A 154 -7.36 -16.13 14.80
N GLY A 155 -8.48 -15.64 14.27
CA GLY A 155 -9.77 -15.63 14.95
C GLY A 155 -10.02 -14.41 15.86
N ASP A 156 -9.03 -13.54 16.07
CA ASP A 156 -9.24 -12.28 16.80
C ASP A 156 -10.23 -11.37 16.07
N ALA A 157 -11.01 -10.62 16.86
CA ALA A 157 -11.86 -9.56 16.32
C ALA A 157 -10.99 -8.46 15.69
N ILE A 158 -11.39 -7.99 14.51
CA ILE A 158 -10.67 -6.92 13.80
C ILE A 158 -11.03 -5.57 14.44
N PRO A 159 -10.07 -4.82 15.00
CA PRO A 159 -10.30 -3.46 15.47
C PRO A 159 -10.80 -2.57 14.34
N ILE A 160 -11.66 -1.60 14.66
CA ILE A 160 -12.02 -0.54 13.71
C ILE A 160 -10.92 0.52 13.66
N ASP A 161 -10.89 1.31 12.60
CA ASP A 161 -9.92 2.39 12.43
C ASP A 161 -10.13 3.48 13.52
N GLY A 162 -9.04 4.04 14.05
CA GLY A 162 -9.05 5.14 15.02
C GLY A 162 -9.12 4.73 16.50
N VAL A 163 -9.25 3.44 16.83
CA VAL A 163 -9.27 3.00 18.23
C VAL A 163 -7.90 3.11 18.88
N ALA A 164 -7.90 3.23 20.22
CA ALA A 164 -6.68 3.49 20.99
C ALA A 164 -5.79 2.25 21.15
N VAL A 165 -4.49 2.47 21.02
CA VAL A 165 -3.45 1.59 21.58
C VAL A 165 -3.30 1.94 23.06
N ILE A 166 -3.33 0.93 23.92
CA ILE A 166 -3.32 1.09 25.38
C ILE A 166 -2.04 0.49 25.99
N ALA A 167 -1.41 1.25 26.89
CA ALA A 167 -0.40 0.77 27.81
C ALA A 167 -0.71 1.29 29.22
N ASP A 168 -0.62 0.44 30.24
CA ASP A 168 -0.90 0.78 31.65
C ASP A 168 -2.25 1.50 31.86
N GLY A 169 -3.27 1.08 31.12
CA GLY A 169 -4.62 1.66 31.18
C GLY A 169 -4.76 3.05 30.55
N LYS A 170 -3.73 3.56 29.87
CA LYS A 170 -3.74 4.88 29.21
C LYS A 170 -3.61 4.73 27.69
N PRO A 171 -4.23 5.63 26.90
CA PRO A 171 -4.00 5.70 25.48
C PRO A 171 -2.58 6.21 25.20
N VAL A 172 -1.83 5.45 24.42
CA VAL A 172 -0.43 5.75 24.04
C VAL A 172 -0.22 5.77 22.54
N GLY A 173 -1.28 5.57 21.76
CA GLY A 173 -1.23 5.48 20.31
C GLY A 173 -2.59 5.19 19.71
N ARG A 174 -2.64 4.92 18.41
CA ARG A 174 -3.90 4.66 17.70
C ARG A 174 -3.72 3.68 16.55
N VAL A 175 -4.71 2.82 16.34
CA VAL A 175 -4.88 2.09 15.09
C VAL A 175 -5.27 3.10 14.01
N THR A 176 -4.58 3.07 12.88
CA THR A 176 -4.90 3.93 11.73
C THR A 176 -5.70 3.18 10.67
N SER A 177 -5.44 1.89 10.52
CA SER A 177 -6.14 1.04 9.56
C SER A 177 -6.06 -0.42 9.99
N SER A 178 -7.15 -1.16 9.85
CA SER A 178 -7.23 -2.55 10.33
C SER A 178 -8.24 -3.37 9.54
N ARG A 179 -7.84 -4.47 8.91
CA ARG A 179 -8.72 -5.32 8.12
C ARG A 179 -8.38 -6.81 8.30
N MET A 180 -9.35 -7.68 8.05
CA MET A 180 -9.08 -9.10 7.84
C MET A 180 -8.38 -9.28 6.49
N SER A 181 -7.28 -10.04 6.45
CA SER A 181 -6.66 -10.48 5.19
C SER A 181 -7.22 -11.85 4.78
N PRO A 182 -7.94 -11.95 3.65
CA PRO A 182 -8.33 -13.23 3.09
C PRO A 182 -7.14 -14.08 2.63
N THR A 183 -6.04 -13.43 2.22
CA THR A 183 -4.80 -14.08 1.77
C THR A 183 -4.06 -14.77 2.91
N LEU A 184 -4.01 -14.12 4.07
CA LEU A 184 -3.21 -14.54 5.22
C LEU A 184 -4.02 -15.27 6.30
N GLY A 185 -5.34 -15.08 6.34
CA GLY A 185 -6.24 -15.73 7.30
C GLY A 185 -6.32 -15.06 8.69
N TYR A 186 -5.66 -13.91 8.87
CA TYR A 186 -5.66 -13.16 10.12
C TYR A 186 -5.79 -11.65 9.90
N GLY A 187 -6.09 -10.93 10.99
CA GLY A 187 -6.18 -9.48 10.98
C GLY A 187 -4.82 -8.80 10.81
N ILE A 188 -4.77 -7.78 9.98
CA ILE A 188 -3.58 -6.96 9.72
C ILE A 188 -3.94 -5.49 9.77
N GLY A 189 -2.95 -4.65 10.07
CA GLY A 189 -3.18 -3.22 10.13
C GLY A 189 -1.92 -2.40 10.30
N MET A 190 -2.15 -1.10 10.50
CA MET A 190 -1.14 -0.10 10.81
C MET A 190 -1.56 0.61 12.10
N ALA A 191 -0.60 0.91 12.97
CA ALA A 191 -0.85 1.64 14.20
C ALA A 191 0.32 2.56 14.56
N TRP A 192 0.00 3.73 15.10
CA TRP A 192 0.95 4.56 15.84
C TRP A 192 1.13 3.97 17.24
N VAL A 193 2.37 3.67 17.60
CA VAL A 193 2.76 3.13 18.91
C VAL A 193 3.96 3.91 19.46
N PRO A 194 4.18 3.90 20.79
CA PRO A 194 5.42 4.42 21.36
C PRO A 194 6.63 3.72 20.74
N ALA A 195 7.72 4.46 20.49
CA ALA A 195 8.91 3.93 19.83
C ALA A 195 9.54 2.74 20.57
N GLY A 196 9.45 2.72 21.92
CA GLY A 196 9.89 1.58 22.72
C GLY A 196 9.08 0.29 22.50
N SER A 197 7.91 0.38 21.86
CA SER A 197 7.05 -0.76 21.51
C SER A 197 7.09 -1.09 20.01
N SER A 198 7.90 -0.39 19.20
CA SER A 198 7.84 -0.49 17.74
C SER A 198 8.70 -1.59 17.11
N GLU A 199 9.49 -2.33 17.90
CA GLU A 199 10.36 -3.38 17.35
C GLU A 199 9.56 -4.58 16.87
N ALA A 200 10.02 -5.23 15.79
CA ALA A 200 9.39 -6.43 15.27
C ALA A 200 9.26 -7.53 16.34
N GLY A 201 8.09 -8.16 16.40
CA GLY A 201 7.79 -9.17 17.42
C GLY A 201 7.35 -8.59 18.77
N ASN A 202 7.43 -7.28 19.00
CA ASN A 202 6.81 -6.67 20.17
C ASN A 202 5.28 -6.73 20.09
N HIS A 203 4.66 -6.59 21.26
CA HIS A 203 3.21 -6.73 21.41
C HIS A 203 2.63 -5.45 21.99
N PHE A 204 1.43 -5.08 21.55
CA PHE A 204 0.67 -3.95 22.12
C PHE A 204 -0.81 -4.27 22.18
N ASN A 205 -1.51 -3.63 23.13
CA ASN A 205 -2.94 -3.83 23.33
C ASN A 205 -3.73 -2.80 22.53
N ILE A 206 -4.77 -3.26 21.84
CA ILE A 206 -5.74 -2.41 21.15
C ILE A 206 -7.06 -2.51 21.90
N ARG A 207 -7.65 -1.38 22.27
CA ARG A 207 -8.94 -1.32 22.97
C ARG A 207 -10.06 -1.03 21.98
N SER A 208 -10.96 -1.99 21.80
CA SER A 208 -12.16 -1.85 20.98
C SER A 208 -13.22 -0.96 21.65
N LEU A 209 -14.17 -0.44 20.86
CA LEU A 209 -15.24 0.43 21.35
C LEU A 209 -16.17 -0.23 22.38
N ASP A 210 -16.33 -1.54 22.31
CA ASP A 210 -17.12 -2.34 23.26
C ASP A 210 -16.38 -2.62 24.57
N GLY A 211 -15.17 -2.09 24.74
CA GLY A 211 -14.33 -2.26 25.91
C GLY A 211 -13.46 -3.50 25.89
N THR A 212 -13.60 -4.39 24.90
CA THR A 212 -12.73 -5.57 24.73
C THR A 212 -11.33 -5.16 24.27
N SER A 213 -10.35 -6.06 24.41
CA SER A 213 -9.00 -5.79 23.92
C SER A 213 -8.46 -6.98 23.16
N VAL A 214 -7.71 -6.68 22.11
CA VAL A 214 -6.92 -7.65 21.35
C VAL A 214 -5.44 -7.30 21.45
N ILE A 215 -4.58 -8.31 21.35
CA ILE A 215 -3.13 -8.14 21.36
C ILE A 215 -2.66 -8.20 19.92
N ALA A 216 -1.99 -7.15 19.47
CA ALA A 216 -1.34 -7.10 18.17
C ALA A 216 0.16 -7.38 18.31
N THR A 217 0.74 -8.05 17.32
CA THR A 217 2.18 -8.24 17.18
C THR A 217 2.72 -7.35 16.07
N VAL A 218 3.76 -6.57 16.37
CA VAL A 218 4.46 -5.72 15.41
C VAL A 218 5.16 -6.57 14.36
N LEU A 219 5.00 -6.20 13.09
CA LEU A 219 5.71 -6.80 11.96
C LEU A 219 6.95 -5.98 11.62
N ASP A 220 7.99 -6.65 11.16
CA ASP A 220 9.22 -6.01 10.67
C ASP A 220 8.97 -5.25 9.36
N HIS A 221 8.23 -5.90 8.46
CA HIS A 221 7.90 -5.42 7.12
C HIS A 221 6.47 -5.84 6.74
N ALA A 222 6.17 -5.81 5.44
CA ALA A 222 4.94 -6.34 4.88
C ALA A 222 4.63 -7.77 5.37
N ALA A 223 3.36 -8.05 5.64
CA ALA A 223 2.89 -9.38 5.98
C ALA A 223 2.90 -10.34 4.76
N TYR A 224 2.86 -9.78 3.54
CA TYR A 224 2.85 -10.51 2.28
C TYR A 224 3.99 -10.06 1.36
N ASP A 225 4.77 -11.03 0.86
CA ASP A 225 5.91 -10.82 -0.05
C ASP A 225 6.84 -9.67 0.41
N PRO A 226 7.46 -9.74 1.60
CA PRO A 226 8.24 -8.63 2.16
C PRO A 226 9.41 -8.19 1.26
N GLU A 227 9.98 -9.12 0.50
CA GLU A 227 11.07 -8.85 -0.45
C GLU A 227 10.60 -8.18 -1.76
N GLY A 228 9.29 -8.12 -1.99
CA GLY A 228 8.68 -7.56 -3.19
C GLY A 228 9.02 -8.37 -4.45
N GLN A 229 9.19 -9.68 -4.33
CA GLN A 229 9.58 -10.54 -5.45
C GLN A 229 8.49 -10.61 -6.52
N ILE A 230 7.22 -10.56 -6.11
CA ILE A 230 6.10 -10.63 -7.06
C ILE A 230 6.01 -9.33 -7.88
N LEU A 231 6.13 -8.18 -7.21
CA LEU A 231 6.15 -6.86 -7.86
C LEU A 231 7.29 -6.73 -8.89
N LYS A 232 8.44 -7.33 -8.59
CA LYS A 232 9.67 -7.27 -9.40
C LYS A 232 9.78 -8.41 -10.42
N SER A 233 8.84 -9.35 -10.44
CA SER A 233 8.86 -10.53 -11.32
C SER A 233 8.51 -10.24 -12.77
#